data_AF-A0A168DY00-F1
#
_entry.id   AF-A0A168DY00-F1
#
_cell.length_a   1.000
_cell.length_b   1.000
_cell.length_c   1.000
_cell.angle_alpha   90.00
_cell.angle_beta   90.00
_cell.angle_gamma   90.00
#
_symmetry.space_group_name_H-M   'P 1'
#
loop_
_entity.id
_entity.type
_entity.pdbx_description
1 polymer ?
#
loop_
_entity_poly.entity_id
_entity_poly.type
_entity_poly.pdbx_seq_one_letter_code
_entity_poly.pdbx_strand_id
1 'polypeptide(L)'
;MEKGKIEEEAIEPAPATSPNNEADSIYGNKATVEEYGYVERGLKSRHVQFIALGGTIGTGLFLGIGEALTQGGPLSILLGYTIVGLSINGMMTGLGEMCTHMPLPGAIPQFCSRYVDGAMGFAVGWNSVLKSPLHQ
;
A
#
# COMPACT_ATOMS: atom_id res chain seq x y z
N MET A 1 15.71 -45.69 32.14
CA MET A 1 15.88 -46.13 30.74
C MET A 1 14.49 -46.04 30.14
N GLU A 2 14.15 -45.23 29.16
CA GLU A 2 14.91 -44.66 28.06
C GLU A 2 14.09 -43.50 27.48
N LYS A 3 14.77 -42.56 26.86
CA LYS A 3 14.28 -41.30 26.29
C LYS A 3 13.27 -41.53 25.16
N GLY A 4 12.37 -40.57 24.92
CA GLY A 4 11.60 -40.48 23.67
C GLY A 4 10.97 -39.11 23.53
N LYS A 5 11.56 -38.27 22.68
CA LYS A 5 11.21 -36.88 22.41
C LYS A 5 9.75 -36.73 21.97
N ILE A 6 9.10 -35.67 22.46
CA ILE A 6 8.03 -34.99 21.74
C ILE A 6 8.69 -34.43 20.48
N GLU A 7 8.51 -35.11 19.36
CA GLU A 7 8.86 -34.58 18.05
C GLU A 7 7.69 -33.70 17.62
N GLU A 8 7.94 -32.40 17.75
CA GLU A 8 7.38 -31.34 16.95
C GLU A 8 7.43 -31.80 15.47
N GLU A 9 6.31 -32.33 14.99
CA GLU A 9 6.08 -32.57 13.57
C GLU A 9 6.00 -31.19 12.92
N ALA A 10 7.19 -30.71 12.55
CA ALA A 10 7.37 -29.54 11.72
C ALA A 10 6.51 -29.73 10.47
N ILE A 11 5.52 -28.85 10.34
CA ILE A 11 4.83 -28.64 9.07
C ILE A 11 5.92 -28.31 8.06
N GLU A 12 6.19 -29.29 7.20
CA GLU A 12 7.18 -29.25 6.14
C GLU A 12 6.91 -28.00 5.29
N PRO A 13 7.92 -27.12 5.07
CA PRO A 13 7.74 -25.99 4.20
C PRO A 13 7.41 -26.52 2.80
N ALA A 14 6.26 -26.07 2.27
CA ALA A 14 5.84 -26.37 0.91
C ALA A 14 7.02 -26.23 -0.05
N PRO A 15 7.24 -27.21 -0.94
CA PRO A 15 8.43 -27.26 -1.78
C PRO A 15 8.58 -25.95 -2.52
N ALA A 16 9.78 -25.37 -2.44
CA ALA A 16 10.15 -24.17 -3.18
C ALA A 16 10.04 -24.47 -4.68
N THR A 17 8.86 -24.23 -5.24
CA THR A 17 8.63 -24.13 -6.66
C THR A 17 9.55 -23.03 -7.17
N SER A 18 10.40 -23.39 -8.14
CA SER A 18 11.41 -22.51 -8.70
C SER A 18 10.83 -21.11 -8.96
N PRO A 19 11.50 -20.04 -8.48
CA PRO A 19 10.95 -18.67 -8.42
C PRO A 19 10.73 -18.01 -9.81
N ASN A 20 10.90 -18.79 -10.89
CA ASN A 20 11.12 -18.30 -12.24
C ASN A 20 9.85 -18.23 -13.09
N ASN A 21 8.71 -18.80 -12.65
CA ASN A 21 7.53 -18.94 -13.52
C ASN A 21 6.38 -17.99 -13.18
N GLU A 22 6.16 -17.64 -11.91
CA GLU A 22 5.08 -16.72 -11.53
C GLU A 22 5.48 -15.25 -11.71
N ALA A 23 6.75 -14.92 -11.43
CA ALA A 23 7.29 -13.58 -11.60
C ALA A 23 7.51 -13.20 -13.08
N ASP A 24 7.85 -14.16 -13.95
CA ASP A 24 8.03 -13.96 -15.40
C ASP A 24 6.74 -13.49 -16.07
N SER A 25 5.57 -13.93 -15.57
CA SER A 25 4.26 -13.56 -16.11
C SER A 25 3.80 -12.15 -15.70
N ILE A 26 4.29 -11.64 -14.56
CA ILE A 26 3.89 -10.33 -14.00
C ILE A 26 4.87 -9.21 -14.39
N TYR A 27 6.17 -9.50 -14.51
CA TYR A 27 7.19 -8.48 -14.81
C TYR A 27 7.60 -8.40 -16.27
N GLY A 28 7.15 -9.33 -17.13
CA GLY A 28 7.03 -9.13 -18.58
C GLY A 28 8.19 -8.42 -19.28
N ASN A 29 9.46 -8.70 -18.93
CA ASN A 29 10.59 -8.38 -19.79
C ASN A 29 11.87 -9.09 -19.34
N LYS A 30 12.23 -10.19 -20.01
CA LYS A 30 13.50 -10.89 -19.79
C LYS A 30 14.74 -10.01 -20.00
N ALA A 31 14.62 -8.92 -20.79
CA ALA A 31 15.73 -8.00 -21.06
C ALA A 31 16.02 -7.03 -19.90
N THR A 32 15.05 -6.70 -19.06
CA THR A 32 15.24 -5.75 -17.93
C THR A 32 15.81 -6.43 -16.69
N VAL A 33 15.60 -7.74 -16.56
CA VAL A 33 16.06 -8.57 -15.44
C VAL A 33 17.58 -8.78 -15.47
N GLU A 34 18.17 -8.86 -16.67
CA GLU A 34 19.62 -9.02 -16.86
C GLU A 34 20.40 -7.72 -16.55
N GLU A 35 19.76 -6.55 -16.73
CA GLU A 35 20.37 -5.23 -16.52
C GLU A 35 20.24 -4.72 -15.07
N TYR A 36 19.12 -4.99 -14.38
CA TYR A 36 18.81 -4.40 -13.06
C TYR A 36 18.80 -5.39 -11.89
N GLY A 37 18.91 -6.70 -12.14
CA GLY A 37 18.85 -7.75 -11.11
C GLY A 37 17.47 -7.92 -10.48
N TYR A 38 17.26 -9.05 -9.81
CA TYR A 38 16.00 -9.33 -9.09
C TYR A 38 15.95 -8.55 -7.77
N VAL A 39 14.85 -7.83 -7.53
CA VAL A 39 14.56 -7.30 -6.20
C VAL A 39 14.10 -8.45 -5.30
N GLU A 40 14.89 -8.78 -4.28
CA GLU A 40 14.49 -9.76 -3.28
C GLU A 40 13.25 -9.28 -2.52
N ARG A 41 12.15 -10.02 -2.63
CA ARG A 41 10.92 -9.78 -1.88
C ARG A 41 11.09 -10.25 -0.43
N GLY A 42 11.82 -9.48 0.38
CA GLY A 42 12.07 -9.78 1.80
C GLY A 42 11.12 -9.11 2.80
N LEU A 43 10.19 -8.27 2.32
CA LEU A 43 9.28 -7.51 3.19
C LEU A 43 8.16 -8.41 3.73
N LYS A 44 8.27 -8.75 5.02
CA LYS A 44 7.20 -9.40 5.78
C LYS A 44 5.98 -8.48 5.89
N SER A 45 4.79 -9.07 5.96
CA SER A 45 3.51 -8.35 6.09
C SER A 45 3.52 -7.28 7.21
N ARG A 46 4.19 -7.55 8.33
CA ARG A 46 4.36 -6.60 9.44
C ARG A 46 5.11 -5.32 9.04
N HIS A 47 6.15 -5.41 8.21
CA HIS A 47 6.90 -4.22 7.76
C HIS A 47 6.03 -3.35 6.87
N VAL A 48 5.25 -3.96 5.97
CA VAL A 48 4.33 -3.25 5.09
C VAL A 48 3.25 -2.53 5.90
N GLN A 49 2.72 -3.15 6.95
CA GLN A 49 1.76 -2.52 7.86
C GLN A 49 2.38 -1.32 8.59
N PHE A 50 3.63 -1.43 9.06
CA PHE A 50 4.30 -0.29 9.71
C PHE A 50 4.62 0.85 8.73
N ILE A 51 4.93 0.56 7.47
CA ILE A 51 5.08 1.59 6.43
C ILE A 51 3.74 2.31 6.19
N ALA A 52 2.65 1.56 6.10
CA ALA A 52 1.31 2.14 5.93
C ALA A 52 0.90 3.01 7.12
N LEU A 53 1.15 2.56 8.35
CA LEU A 53 0.88 3.35 9.56
C LEU A 53 1.77 4.60 9.63
N GLY A 54 3.05 4.49 9.29
CA GLY A 54 3.98 5.61 9.28
C GLY A 54 3.63 6.67 8.22
N GLY A 55 3.11 6.27 7.06
CA GLY A 55 2.66 7.20 6.02
C GLY A 55 1.33 7.89 6.35
N THR A 56 0.47 7.26 7.14
CA THR A 56 -0.87 7.79 7.48
C THR A 56 -0.86 8.66 8.75
N ILE A 57 -0.02 8.32 9.74
CA ILE A 57 0.12 9.10 10.98
C ILE A 57 1.18 10.19 10.75
N GLY A 58 0.77 11.25 10.05
CA GLY A 58 1.60 12.44 9.78
C GLY A 58 1.40 13.58 10.78
N THR A 59 2.23 14.61 10.66
CA THR A 59 2.11 15.86 11.45
C THR A 59 0.78 16.59 11.22
N GLY A 60 0.17 16.41 10.04
CA GLY A 60 -1.13 16.98 9.70
C GLY A 60 -2.26 16.55 10.65
N LEU A 61 -2.18 15.35 11.23
CA LEU A 61 -3.14 14.90 12.24
C LEU A 61 -3.06 15.76 13.50
N PHE A 62 -1.85 16.04 13.98
CA PHE A 62 -1.64 16.85 15.20
C PHE A 62 -2.01 18.31 14.99
N LEU A 63 -1.61 18.88 13.86
CA LEU A 63 -1.96 20.27 13.51
C LEU A 63 -3.48 20.43 13.33
N GLY A 64 -4.14 19.45 12.67
CA GLY A 64 -5.58 19.47 12.47
C GLY A 64 -6.40 19.29 13.75
N ILE A 65 -5.99 18.39 14.65
CA ILE A 65 -6.72 18.14 15.91
C ILE A 65 -6.67 19.37 16.83
N GLY A 66 -5.51 20.04 16.94
CA GLY A 66 -5.36 21.22 17.80
C GLY A 66 -6.27 22.38 17.38
N GLU A 67 -6.32 22.65 16.07
CA GLU A 67 -7.20 23.69 15.52
C GLU A 67 -8.69 23.30 15.64
N ALA A 68 -9.03 22.06 15.30
CA ALA A 68 -10.42 21.60 15.37
C ALA A 68 -10.97 21.58 16.81
N LEU A 69 -10.12 21.33 17.81
CA LEU A 69 -10.54 21.26 19.22
C LEU A 69 -10.86 22.63 19.78
N THR A 70 -10.06 23.63 19.41
CA THR A 70 -10.23 25.02 19.87
C THR A 70 -11.42 25.69 19.20
N GLN A 71 -11.69 25.39 17.93
CA GLN A 71 -12.80 26.01 17.17
C GLN A 71 -14.15 25.32 17.37
N GLY A 72 -14.21 23.99 17.37
CA GLY A 72 -15.48 23.24 17.31
C GLY A 72 -15.86 22.50 18.59
N GLY A 73 -15.00 22.46 19.60
CA GLY A 73 -15.21 21.65 20.82
C GLY A 73 -15.13 20.13 20.56
N PRO A 74 -15.09 19.31 21.63
CA PRO A 74 -14.73 17.89 21.54
C PRO A 74 -15.74 17.03 20.78
N LEU A 75 -17.02 17.40 20.80
CA LEU A 75 -18.07 16.65 20.10
C LEU A 75 -17.96 16.79 18.57
N SER A 76 -17.57 17.97 18.08
CA SER A 76 -17.44 18.21 16.64
C SER A 76 -16.30 17.40 16.01
N ILE A 77 -15.18 17.25 16.71
CA ILE A 77 -14.05 16.44 16.24
C ILE A 77 -14.45 14.98 16.13
N LEU A 78 -15.13 14.44 17.15
CA LEU A 78 -15.54 13.03 17.16
C LEU A 78 -16.46 12.74 15.96
N LEU A 79 -17.47 13.59 15.75
CA LEU A 79 -18.39 13.45 14.61
C LEU A 79 -17.67 13.64 13.27
N GLY A 80 -16.81 14.65 13.14
CA GLY A 80 -16.04 14.90 11.93
C GLY A 80 -15.13 13.72 11.57
N TYR A 81 -14.38 13.20 12.54
CA TYR A 81 -13.49 12.06 12.35
C TYR A 81 -14.26 10.78 12.01
N THR A 82 -15.45 10.59 12.58
CA THR A 82 -16.31 9.43 12.29
C THR A 82 -16.85 9.47 10.86
N ILE A 83 -17.36 10.62 10.41
CA ILE A 83 -17.93 10.78 9.06
C ILE A 83 -16.85 10.62 8.00
N VAL A 84 -15.71 11.30 8.18
CA VAL A 84 -14.57 11.20 7.26
C VAL A 84 -13.98 9.79 7.29
N GLY A 85 -13.84 9.19 8.47
CA GLY A 85 -13.35 7.82 8.63
C GLY A 85 -14.22 6.80 7.89
N LEU A 86 -15.55 6.91 7.98
CA LEU A 86 -16.46 6.03 7.24
C LEU A 86 -16.34 6.22 5.72
N SER A 87 -16.22 7.47 5.27
CA SER A 87 -16.05 7.79 3.85
C SER A 87 -14.75 7.19 3.28
N ILE A 88 -13.64 7.33 4.02
CA ILE A 88 -12.34 6.76 3.64
C ILE A 88 -12.37 5.23 3.70
N ASN A 89 -13.06 4.63 4.67
CA ASN A 89 -13.20 3.19 4.77
C ASN A 89 -13.90 2.58 3.54
N GLY A 90 -14.97 3.22 3.06
CA GLY A 90 -15.65 2.80 1.82
C GLY A 90 -14.74 2.91 0.59
N MET A 91 -14.03 4.03 0.46
CA MET A 91 -13.05 4.24 -0.61
C MET A 91 -11.92 3.19 -0.59
N MET A 92 -11.33 2.93 0.59
CA MET A 92 -10.22 1.99 0.75
C MET A 92 -10.64 0.55 0.47
N THR A 93 -11.88 0.19 0.81
CA THR A 93 -12.43 -1.14 0.50
C THR A 93 -12.55 -1.35 -1.01
N GLY A 94 -13.08 -0.37 -1.74
CA GLY A 94 -13.16 -0.42 -3.21
C GLY A 94 -11.79 -0.42 -3.88
N LEU A 95 -10.83 0.37 -3.37
CA LEU A 95 -9.44 0.33 -3.82
C LEU A 95 -8.78 -1.03 -3.54
N GLY A 96 -9.09 -1.66 -2.40
CA GLY A 96 -8.60 -2.97 -2.03
C GLY A 96 -9.03 -4.05 -3.03
N GLU A 97 -10.30 -4.07 -3.42
CA GLU A 97 -10.82 -4.98 -4.46
C GLU A 97 -10.12 -4.73 -5.81
N MET A 98 -9.91 -3.47 -6.20
CA MET A 98 -9.17 -3.15 -7.43
C MET A 98 -7.71 -3.63 -7.39
N CYS A 99 -7.05 -3.56 -6.23
CA CYS A 99 -5.66 -4.00 -6.04
C CYS A 99 -5.51 -5.52 -6.08
N THR A 100 -6.48 -6.28 -5.56
CA THR A 100 -6.45 -7.75 -5.60
C THR A 100 -6.79 -8.29 -6.98
N HIS A 101 -7.67 -7.62 -7.73
CA HIS A 101 -8.02 -8.01 -9.11
C HIS A 101 -6.86 -7.86 -10.09
N MET A 102 -6.05 -6.80 -9.97
CA MET A 102 -4.85 -6.61 -10.79
C MET A 102 -3.73 -6.01 -9.94
N PRO A 103 -2.78 -6.84 -9.44
CA PRO A 103 -1.67 -6.34 -8.62
C PRO A 103 -0.63 -5.66 -9.52
N LEU A 104 -0.87 -4.40 -9.91
CA LEU A 104 0.10 -3.58 -10.62
C LEU A 104 1.10 -2.96 -9.63
N PRO A 105 2.42 -3.17 -9.82
CA PRO A 105 3.42 -2.35 -9.16
C PRO A 105 3.40 -0.95 -9.78
N GLY A 106 2.73 0.02 -9.12
CA GLY A 106 2.61 1.39 -9.64
C GLY A 106 1.96 2.38 -8.67
N ALA A 107 2.15 3.67 -8.94
CA ALA A 107 1.56 4.77 -8.18
C ALA A 107 0.07 5.00 -8.53
N ILE A 108 -0.65 5.75 -7.69
CA ILE A 108 -2.08 6.08 -7.85
C ILE A 108 -2.47 6.52 -9.29
N PRO A 109 -1.69 7.35 -10.03
CA PRO A 109 -2.05 7.74 -11.40
C PRO A 109 -2.15 6.57 -12.38
N GLN A 110 -1.45 5.45 -12.13
CA GLN A 110 -1.49 4.26 -12.95
C GLN A 110 -2.82 3.50 -12.79
N PHE A 111 -3.38 3.48 -11.57
CA PHE A 111 -4.73 2.97 -11.33
C PHE A 111 -5.78 3.83 -12.03
N CYS A 112 -5.65 5.17 -12.00
CA CYS A 112 -6.56 6.09 -12.68
C CYS A 112 -6.53 5.97 -14.20
N SER A 113 -5.32 5.87 -14.79
CA SER A 113 -5.11 5.67 -16.23
C SER A 113 -5.76 4.39 -16.74
N ARG A 114 -5.77 3.34 -15.92
CA ARG A 114 -6.21 2.00 -16.32
C ARG A 114 -7.70 1.74 -16.10
N TYR A 115 -8.27 2.22 -14.98
CA TYR A 115 -9.67 1.95 -14.63
C TYR A 115 -10.65 3.04 -15.09
N VAL A 116 -10.19 4.28 -15.29
CA VAL A 116 -11.07 5.40 -15.68
C VAL A 116 -10.78 5.81 -17.12
N ASP A 117 -9.62 6.45 -17.35
CA ASP A 117 -9.16 6.88 -18.67
C ASP A 117 -7.71 7.39 -18.59
N GLY A 118 -6.97 7.29 -19.69
CA GLY A 118 -5.60 7.78 -19.81
C GLY A 118 -5.48 9.29 -19.54
N ALA A 119 -6.50 10.08 -19.91
CA ALA A 119 -6.54 11.51 -19.64
C ALA A 119 -6.67 11.82 -18.13
N MET A 120 -7.43 11.02 -17.39
CA MET A 120 -7.54 11.15 -15.92
C MET A 120 -6.24 10.76 -15.22
N GLY A 121 -5.57 9.71 -15.71
CA GLY A 121 -4.23 9.36 -15.24
C GLY A 121 -3.22 10.50 -15.44
N PHE A 122 -3.23 11.14 -16.61
CA PHE A 122 -2.39 12.31 -16.89
C PHE A 122 -2.75 13.51 -16.00
N ALA A 123 -4.04 13.80 -15.80
CA ALA A 123 -4.49 14.91 -14.97
C ALA A 123 -4.08 14.74 -13.50
N VAL A 124 -4.22 13.53 -12.93
CA VAL A 124 -3.79 13.22 -11.56
C VAL A 124 -2.26 13.27 -11.44
N GLY A 125 -1.54 12.78 -12.45
CA GLY A 125 -0.09 12.90 -12.53
C GLY A 125 0.37 14.35 -12.56
N TRP A 126 -0.24 15.18 -13.41
CA TRP A 126 0.06 16.61 -13.50
C TRP A 126 -0.30 17.37 -12.23
N ASN A 127 -1.44 17.05 -11.60
CA ASN A 127 -1.81 17.62 -10.31
C ASN A 127 -0.78 17.32 -9.22
N SER A 128 -0.25 16.08 -9.21
CA SER A 128 0.76 15.65 -8.25
C SER A 128 2.10 16.36 -8.48
N VAL A 129 2.52 16.55 -9.73
CA VAL A 129 3.76 17.25 -10.11
C VAL A 129 3.66 18.76 -9.94
N LEU A 130 2.52 19.36 -10.28
CA LEU A 130 2.30 20.80 -10.17
C LEU A 130 2.29 21.28 -8.71
N LYS A 131 1.86 20.40 -7.80
CA LYS A 131 1.85 20.69 -6.35
C LYS A 131 3.24 20.68 -5.72
N SER A 132 4.28 20.19 -6.40
CA SER A 132 5.67 20.42 -6.01
C SER A 132 6.19 21.68 -6.72
N PRO A 133 6.13 22.86 -6.09
CA PRO A 133 6.64 24.09 -6.71
C PRO A 133 8.14 23.96 -6.98
N LEU A 134 8.58 24.48 -8.13
CA LEU A 134 9.98 24.67 -8.50
C LEU A 134 10.72 25.73 -7.64
N HIS A 135 10.28 26.02 -6.42
CA HIS A 135 10.94 26.98 -5.54
C HIS A 135 10.55 26.71 -4.08
N GLN A 136 11.49 26.10 -3.34
CA GLN A 136 11.97 26.41 -1.97
C GLN A 136 12.86 25.23 -1.53
#